data_AF-A0A2W7NAS1-F1
#
_entry.id   AF-A0A2W7NAS1-F1
#
_cell.length_a   1.000
_cell.length_b   1.000
_cell.length_c   1.000
_cell.angle_alpha   90.00
_cell.angle_beta   90.00
_cell.angle_gamma   90.00
#
_symmetry.space_group_name_H-M   'P 1'
#
loop_
_entity.id
_entity.type
_entity.pdbx_description
1 polymer ?
#
loop_
_entity_poly.entity_id
_entity_poly.type
_entity_poly.pdbx_seq_one_letter_code
_entity_poly.pdbx_strand_id
1 'polypeptide(L)' 'MRIAGGTELVTMIEAYRGMDCLVFLAGIPTEVEADAILPANVIGAYTAFEAMRIAGVGHVIFASSNHAAEYRPA' A
#
# COMPACT_ATOMS: atom_id res chain seq x y z
N MET A 1 3.81 15.79 8.15
CA MET A 1 3.37 14.38 8.03
C MET A 1 1.88 14.36 7.73
N ARG A 2 1.45 13.66 6.67
CA ARG A 2 0.04 13.48 6.30
C ARG A 2 -0.33 12.01 6.45
N ILE A 3 -1.54 11.73 6.92
CA ILE A 3 -2.10 10.39 7.00
C ILE A 3 -3.27 10.34 6.02
N ALA A 4 -3.27 9.34 5.16
CA ALA A 4 -4.33 9.09 4.19
C ALA A 4 -4.60 7.58 4.17
N GLY A 5 -5.86 7.21 4.00
CA GLY A 5 -6.28 5.82 3.92
C GLY A 5 -7.49 5.70 3.00
N GLY A 6 -7.51 4.66 2.18
CA GLY A 6 -8.58 4.41 1.21
C GLY A 6 -8.08 3.63 0.01
N THR A 7 -9.03 3.18 -0.80
CA THR A 7 -8.79 2.42 -2.04
C THR A 7 -9.28 3.16 -3.28
N GLU A 8 -9.78 4.39 -3.13
CA GLU A 8 -10.26 5.23 -4.22
C GLU A 8 -9.12 6.09 -4.77
N LEU A 9 -8.79 5.88 -6.05
CA LEU A 9 -7.59 6.43 -6.68
C LEU A 9 -7.56 7.97 -6.69
N VAL A 10 -8.66 8.63 -7.05
CA VAL A 10 -8.72 10.08 -7.18
C VAL A 10 -8.48 10.76 -5.82
N THR A 11 -9.10 10.23 -4.78
CA THR A 11 -8.93 10.67 -3.40
C THR A 11 -7.47 10.53 -2.96
N MET A 12 -6.83 9.41 -3.30
CA MET A 12 -5.42 9.18 -2.93
C MET A 12 -4.45 10.07 -3.70
N ILE A 13 -4.73 10.40 -4.96
CA ILE A 13 -3.91 11.35 -5.76
C ILE A 13 -3.88 12.71 -5.06
N GLU A 14 -5.03 13.25 -4.68
CA GLU A 14 -5.12 14.54 -4.00
C GLU A 14 -4.42 14.51 -2.64
N ALA A 15 -4.55 13.41 -1.90
CA ALA A 15 -3.88 13.23 -0.61
C ALA A 15 -2.34 13.24 -0.72
N TYR A 16 -1.80 12.76 -1.84
CA TYR A 16 -0.36 12.60 -2.06
C TYR A 16 0.33 13.82 -2.66
N ARG A 17 -0.41 14.82 -3.14
CA ARG A 17 0.17 16.03 -3.76
C ARG A 17 1.13 16.76 -2.82
N GLY A 18 2.36 16.95 -3.28
CA GLY A 18 3.42 17.65 -2.53
C GLY A 18 4.01 16.84 -1.38
N MET A 19 3.84 15.51 -1.36
CA MET A 19 4.58 14.62 -0.47
C MET A 19 5.93 14.24 -1.09
N ASP A 20 6.97 14.12 -0.27
CA ASP A 20 8.30 13.67 -0.72
C ASP A 20 8.42 12.14 -0.76
N CYS A 21 7.72 11.45 0.14
CA CYS A 21 7.80 10.00 0.33
C CYS A 21 6.51 9.43 0.92
N LEU A 22 6.13 8.21 0.51
CA LEU A 22 5.07 7.41 1.13
C LEU A 22 5.66 6.40 2.12
N VAL A 23 5.08 6.32 3.32
CA VAL A 23 5.29 5.18 4.23
C VAL A 23 4.02 4.34 4.19
N PHE A 24 4.05 3.21 3.47
CA PHE A 24 2.91 2.34 3.26
C PHE A 24 2.89 1.25 4.35
N LEU A 25 2.01 1.44 5.35
CA LEU A 25 1.77 0.51 6.45
C LEU A 25 0.36 -0.12 6.41
N ALA A 26 -0.41 0.19 5.36
CA ALA A 26 -1.76 -0.35 5.19
C ALA A 26 -1.73 -1.79 4.69
N GLY A 27 -2.71 -2.59 5.10
CA GLY A 27 -2.82 -4.00 4.72
C GLY A 27 -3.09 -4.90 5.92
N ILE A 28 -3.37 -6.17 5.63
CA ILE A 28 -3.55 -7.23 6.61
C ILE A 28 -2.19 -7.93 6.79
N PRO A 29 -1.62 -7.92 8.00
CA PRO A 29 -0.29 -8.47 8.27
C PRO A 29 -0.30 -9.97 8.61
N THR A 30 -1.48 -10.58 8.71
CA THR A 30 -1.70 -11.98 9.08
C THR A 30 -2.36 -12.75 7.95
N GLU A 31 -2.20 -14.07 7.95
CA GLU A 31 -2.89 -14.93 6.99
C GLU A 31 -4.41 -14.89 7.22
N VAL A 32 -5.15 -14.57 6.17
CA VAL A 32 -6.62 -14.59 6.12
C VAL A 32 -7.06 -15.02 4.72
N GLU A 33 -8.36 -15.27 4.56
CA GLU A 33 -8.95 -15.65 3.28
C GLU A 33 -8.62 -14.63 2.16
N ALA A 34 -8.48 -15.15 0.94
CA ALA A 34 -8.10 -14.36 -0.24
C ALA A 34 -9.03 -13.16 -0.49
N ASP A 35 -10.33 -13.30 -0.19
CA ASP A 35 -11.33 -12.24 -0.32
C ASP A 35 -11.04 -11.01 0.54
N ALA A 36 -10.30 -11.18 1.64
CA ALA A 36 -9.83 -10.08 2.49
C ALA A 36 -8.43 -9.59 2.08
N ILE A 37 -7.50 -10.50 1.74
CA ILE A 37 -6.13 -10.12 1.31
C ILE A 37 -6.13 -9.34 0.00
N LEU A 38 -6.89 -9.77 -1.00
CA LEU A 38 -6.88 -9.19 -2.35
C LEU A 38 -7.21 -7.68 -2.36
N PRO A 39 -8.33 -7.21 -1.77
CA PRO A 39 -8.63 -5.78 -1.74
C PRO A 39 -7.65 -4.99 -0.87
N ALA A 40 -7.18 -5.56 0.24
CA ALA A 40 -6.36 -4.85 1.21
C ALA A 40 -4.88 -4.69 0.77
N ASN A 41 -4.25 -5.79 0.34
CA ASN A 41 -2.80 -5.83 0.15
C ASN A 41 -2.39 -5.73 -1.33
N VAL A 42 -3.23 -6.19 -2.27
CA VAL A 42 -2.91 -6.15 -3.70
C VAL A 42 -3.51 -4.91 -4.34
N ILE A 43 -4.84 -4.77 -4.30
CA ILE A 43 -5.53 -3.62 -4.89
C ILE A 43 -5.17 -2.34 -4.13
N GLY A 44 -5.15 -2.38 -2.80
CA GLY A 44 -4.73 -1.24 -1.97
C GLY A 44 -3.30 -0.75 -2.27
N ALA A 45 -2.34 -1.68 -2.41
CA ALA A 45 -0.97 -1.31 -2.77
C ALA A 45 -0.87 -0.74 -4.19
N TYR A 46 -1.58 -1.35 -5.15
CA TYR A 46 -1.66 -0.83 -6.51
C TYR A 46 -2.21 0.61 -6.53
N THR A 47 -3.35 0.85 -5.88
CA THR A 47 -3.96 2.18 -5.82
C THR A 47 -3.00 3.20 -5.20
N ALA A 48 -2.30 2.83 -4.13
CA ALA A 48 -1.32 3.73 -3.50
C ALA A 48 -0.15 4.04 -4.45
N PHE A 49 0.46 3.04 -5.07
CA PHE A 49 1.60 3.28 -5.97
C PHE A 49 1.20 4.04 -7.23
N GLU A 50 0.01 3.79 -7.76
CA GLU A 50 -0.51 4.53 -8.91
C GLU A 50 -0.84 5.98 -8.55
N ALA A 51 -1.45 6.21 -7.38
CA ALA A 51 -1.66 7.57 -6.87
C ALA A 51 -0.35 8.31 -6.66
N MET A 52 0.69 7.64 -6.13
CA MET A 52 2.04 8.23 -5.98
C MET A 52 2.61 8.65 -7.34
N ARG A 53 2.54 7.75 -8.33
CA ARG A 53 3.03 8.00 -9.69
C ARG A 53 2.37 9.23 -10.31
N ILE A 54 1.04 9.37 -10.15
CA ILE A 54 0.28 10.50 -10.68
C ILE A 54 0.54 11.79 -9.89
N ALA A 55 0.66 11.71 -8.57
CA ALA A 55 0.93 12.86 -7.70
C ALA A 55 2.40 13.34 -7.74
N GLY A 56 3.29 12.59 -8.41
CA GLY A 56 4.71 12.92 -8.53
C GLY A 56 5.57 12.54 -7.32
N VAL A 57 5.12 11.60 -6.49
CA VAL A 57 5.86 11.12 -5.31
C VAL A 57 6.85 10.03 -5.73
N GLY A 58 8.15 10.29 -5.56
CA GLY A 58 9.21 9.44 -6.10
C GLY A 58 9.74 8.34 -5.16
N HIS A 59 9.40 8.35 -3.88
CA HIS A 59 9.98 7.45 -2.87
C HIS A 59 8.92 6.74 -2.04
N VAL A 60 9.15 5.45 -1.75
CA VAL A 60 8.28 4.63 -0.90
C VAL A 60 9.09 3.82 0.11
N ILE A 61 8.60 3.76 1.35
CA ILE A 61 8.94 2.77 2.36
C ILE A 61 7.73 1.83 2.46
N PHE A 62 7.88 0.60 1.97
CA PHE A 62 6.81 -0.39 1.93
C PHE A 62 7.00 -1.42 3.03
N ALA A 63 6.00 -1.57 3.91
CA ALA A 63 5.99 -2.62 4.92
C ALA A 63 5.71 -3.99 4.28
N SER A 64 6.75 -4.56 3.67
CA SER A 64 6.75 -5.96 3.24
C SER A 64 6.79 -6.91 4.44
N SER A 65 6.88 -8.20 4.17
CA SER A 65 6.88 -9.24 5.18
C SER A 65 7.95 -10.29 4.89
N ASN A 66 8.56 -10.85 5.94
CA ASN A 66 9.39 -12.05 5.81
C ASN A 66 8.60 -13.23 5.20
N HIS A 67 7.29 -13.28 5.45
CA HIS A 67 6.35 -14.24 4.87
C HIS A 67 6.30 -14.19 3.33
N ALA A 68 6.72 -13.09 2.70
CA ALA A 68 6.76 -12.98 1.23
C ALA A 68 7.97 -13.72 0.60
N ALA A 69 9.02 -13.98 1.38
CA ALA A 69 10.28 -14.57 0.90
C ALA A 69 10.56 -15.95 1.48
N GLU A 70 9.84 -16.34 2.53
CA GLU A 70 10.06 -17.59 3.24
C GLU A 70 8.87 -18.54 3.06
N TYR A 71 9.16 -19.79 2.72
CA TYR A 71 8.25 -20.91 2.93
C TYR A 71 8.84 -21.79 4.03
N ARG A 72 8.19 -21.84 5.20
CA ARG A 72 8.55 -22.76 6.27
C ARG A 72 7.50 -23.87 6.34
N PRO A 73 7.77 -25.06 5.78
CA PRO A 73 6.90 -26.20 6.00
C PRO A 73 6.91 -26.57 7.49
N ALA A 74 5.77 -27.08 7.96
CA ALA A 74 5.60 -27.58 9.32
C ALA A 74 6.46 -28.83 9.58
#